data_AF-A0A819V5H7-F1
#
_entry.id   AF-A0A819V5H7-F1
#
_cell.length_a   1.000
_cell.length_b   1.000
_cell.length_c   1.000
_cell.angle_alpha   90.00
_cell.angle_beta   90.00
_cell.angle_gamma   90.00
#
_symmetry.space_group_name_H-M   'P 1'
#
loop_
_entity.id
_entity.type
_entity.pdbx_description
1 polymer ?
#
loop_
_entity_poly.entity_id
_entity_poly.type
_entity_poly.pdbx_seq_one_letter_code
_entity_poly.pdbx_strand_id
1 'polypeptide(L)'
;MNIGDEIPWLEKNGSTYCEDHVKLKTPLPLHLLNWNDRAKYIVVARNPKDFCVSYYHHTRGFVRYDYAHGTFDDFFRCFLDGAVDFGDFFDRIVSWQSRLNDRNVFFSVRMNNLCDNKEIVKRLALFLEIKIEDNILEKVLQHSSLQAIQTDLQRWSIELPPNDMPTFIRKGEIGEWCNYSNEEQSKLIDMKVEQFPLMKTLWAKYM
;
A
#
# COMPACT_ATOMS: atom_id res chain seq x y z
N MET A 1 -13.15 5.61 16.21
CA MET A 1 -13.72 5.63 14.84
C MET A 1 -12.83 4.76 13.98
N ASN A 2 -13.39 3.80 13.25
CA ASN A 2 -12.60 2.95 12.36
C ASN A 2 -12.26 3.74 11.10
N ILE A 3 -11.03 3.63 10.59
CA ILE A 3 -10.65 4.39 9.39
C ILE A 3 -11.45 3.96 8.15
N GLY A 4 -11.93 2.72 8.13
CA GLY A 4 -12.81 2.19 7.09
C GLY A 4 -14.18 2.87 7.03
N ASP A 5 -14.62 3.51 8.12
CA ASP A 5 -15.85 4.31 8.13
C ASP A 5 -15.61 5.72 7.57
N GLU A 6 -14.38 6.26 7.68
CA GLU A 6 -14.05 7.58 7.14
C GLU A 6 -13.55 7.56 5.69
N ILE A 7 -12.90 6.45 5.30
CA ILE A 7 -12.27 6.22 4.00
C ILE A 7 -12.58 4.78 3.58
N PRO A 8 -13.81 4.50 3.13
CA PRO A 8 -14.22 3.15 2.81
C PRO A 8 -13.46 2.57 1.63
N TRP A 9 -13.33 1.24 1.67
CA TRP A 9 -12.88 0.45 0.55
C TRP A 9 -14.05 0.28 -0.41
N LEU A 10 -13.88 0.71 -1.65
CA LEU A 10 -14.93 0.65 -2.67
C LEU A 10 -15.41 -0.80 -2.88
N GLU A 11 -14.49 -1.74 -2.89
CA GLU A 11 -14.73 -3.16 -3.17
C GLU A 11 -15.42 -3.87 -2.00
N LYS A 12 -15.26 -3.35 -0.78
CA LYS A 12 -15.85 -3.94 0.43
C LYS A 12 -17.25 -3.41 0.70
N ASN A 13 -17.48 -2.12 0.46
CA ASN A 13 -18.73 -1.45 0.85
C ASN A 13 -19.69 -1.22 -0.32
N GLY A 14 -19.20 -1.28 -1.56
CA GLY A 14 -19.99 -1.03 -2.76
C GLY A 14 -20.24 0.46 -3.03
N SER A 15 -20.73 0.76 -4.24
CA SER A 15 -20.90 2.14 -4.72
C SER A 15 -21.88 2.94 -3.88
N THR A 16 -23.02 2.35 -3.50
CA THR A 16 -24.07 3.03 -2.73
C THR A 16 -23.57 3.57 -1.40
N TYR A 17 -22.75 2.80 -0.67
CA TYR A 17 -22.16 3.29 0.58
C TYR A 17 -21.13 4.39 0.32
N CYS A 18 -20.34 4.25 -0.75
CA CYS A 18 -19.29 5.19 -1.10
C CYS A 18 -19.79 6.53 -1.65
N GLU A 19 -21.04 6.63 -2.11
CA GLU A 19 -21.64 7.89 -2.59
C GLU A 19 -21.66 8.99 -1.53
N ASP A 20 -21.82 8.63 -0.26
CA ASP A 20 -21.82 9.57 0.86
C ASP A 20 -20.40 9.97 1.33
N HIS A 21 -19.35 9.46 0.68
CA HIS A 21 -17.96 9.64 1.11
C HIS A 21 -17.14 10.46 0.11
N VAL A 22 -16.45 11.48 0.62
CA VAL A 22 -15.54 12.33 -0.17
C VAL A 22 -14.13 11.75 -0.33
N LYS A 23 -13.79 10.72 0.45
CA LYS A 23 -12.49 10.02 0.43
C LYS A 23 -12.76 8.54 0.26
N LEU A 24 -12.09 7.92 -0.70
CA LEU A 24 -12.23 6.49 -0.99
C LEU A 24 -10.84 5.84 -1.04
N LYS A 25 -10.81 4.55 -0.74
CA LYS A 25 -9.64 3.70 -0.94
C LYS A 25 -10.01 2.59 -1.93
N THR A 26 -9.08 2.28 -2.82
CA THR A 26 -9.18 1.15 -3.74
C THR A 26 -7.78 0.58 -3.99
N PRO A 27 -7.61 -0.75 -4.01
CA PRO A 27 -6.41 -1.42 -4.48
C PRO A 27 -6.45 -1.70 -6.00
N LEU A 28 -7.50 -1.30 -6.73
CA LEU A 28 -7.65 -1.62 -8.15
C LEU A 28 -6.65 -0.87 -9.05
N PRO A 29 -6.24 -1.46 -10.18
CA PRO A 29 -5.46 -0.78 -11.21
C PRO A 29 -6.27 0.34 -11.87
N LEU A 30 -5.58 1.34 -12.44
CA LEU A 30 -6.22 2.52 -13.05
C LEU A 30 -7.24 2.13 -14.13
N HIS A 31 -6.97 1.09 -14.92
CA HIS A 31 -7.81 0.72 -16.04
C HIS A 31 -9.16 0.09 -15.60
N LEU A 32 -9.33 -0.25 -14.32
CA LEU A 32 -10.60 -0.67 -13.73
C LEU A 32 -11.32 0.46 -13.00
N LEU A 33 -10.74 1.67 -12.99
CA LEU A 33 -11.32 2.84 -12.34
C LEU A 33 -11.93 3.79 -13.37
N ASN A 34 -13.06 4.38 -13.00
CA ASN A 34 -13.60 5.51 -13.75
C ASN A 34 -12.78 6.76 -13.43
N TRP A 35 -12.05 7.25 -14.43
CA TRP A 35 -11.29 8.48 -14.31
C TRP A 35 -12.21 9.69 -14.14
N ASN A 36 -11.84 10.60 -13.25
CA ASN A 36 -12.55 11.84 -12.98
C ASN A 36 -11.54 12.97 -12.79
N ASP A 37 -11.53 13.93 -13.71
CA ASP A 37 -10.60 15.07 -13.68
C ASP A 37 -10.76 15.98 -12.46
N ARG A 38 -11.91 15.91 -11.77
CA ARG A 38 -12.17 16.65 -10.53
C ARG A 38 -11.68 15.91 -9.28
N ALA A 39 -11.40 14.62 -9.38
CA ALA A 39 -10.87 13.84 -8.27
C ALA A 39 -9.35 14.01 -8.15
N LYS A 40 -8.85 13.99 -6.92
CA LYS A 40 -7.42 13.90 -6.61
C LYS A 40 -7.07 12.45 -6.31
N TYR A 41 -6.05 11.92 -6.97
CA TYR A 41 -5.59 10.55 -6.82
C TYR A 41 -4.28 10.50 -6.05
N ILE A 42 -4.20 9.68 -5.01
CA ILE A 42 -2.97 9.46 -4.22
C ILE A 42 -2.52 8.03 -4.48
N VAL A 43 -1.41 7.87 -5.21
CA VAL A 43 -0.85 6.59 -5.61
C VAL A 43 0.41 6.32 -4.80
N VAL A 44 0.43 5.20 -4.08
CA VAL A 44 1.56 4.81 -3.23
C VAL A 44 2.16 3.50 -3.74
N ALA A 45 3.43 3.55 -4.15
CA ALA A 45 4.19 2.37 -4.54
C ALA A 45 5.08 1.88 -3.38
N ARG A 46 5.45 0.60 -3.36
CA ARG A 46 6.39 0.01 -2.40
C ARG A 46 7.32 -0.95 -3.14
N ASN A 47 8.53 -1.15 -2.62
CA ASN A 47 9.42 -2.20 -3.12
C ASN A 47 8.64 -3.53 -3.27
N PRO A 48 8.64 -4.17 -4.46
CA PRO A 48 7.81 -5.34 -4.72
C PRO A 48 8.12 -6.54 -3.82
N LYS A 49 9.38 -6.72 -3.42
CA LYS A 49 9.81 -7.81 -2.53
C LYS A 49 9.25 -7.62 -1.12
N ASP A 50 9.40 -6.41 -0.57
CA ASP A 50 8.79 -6.06 0.73
C ASP A 50 7.26 -6.08 0.68
N PHE A 51 6.68 -5.71 -0.46
CA PHE A 51 5.23 -5.80 -0.67
C PHE A 51 4.77 -7.25 -0.63
N CYS A 52 5.44 -8.16 -1.34
CA CYS A 52 5.11 -9.59 -1.36
C CYS A 52 5.08 -10.18 0.05
N VAL A 53 6.11 -9.94 0.87
CA VAL A 53 6.14 -10.42 2.27
C VAL A 53 5.05 -9.78 3.11
N SER A 54 4.83 -8.47 2.97
CA SER A 54 3.75 -7.78 3.67
C SER A 54 2.38 -8.34 3.30
N TYR A 55 2.20 -8.71 2.03
CA TYR A 55 0.94 -9.23 1.53
C TYR A 55 0.73 -10.67 2.00
N TYR A 56 1.75 -11.51 1.99
CA TYR A 56 1.71 -12.85 2.60
C TYR A 56 1.19 -12.81 4.04
N HIS A 57 1.75 -11.93 4.88
CA HIS A 57 1.29 -11.78 6.28
C HIS A 57 -0.13 -11.22 6.38
N HIS A 58 -0.50 -10.28 5.51
CA HIS A 58 -1.88 -9.81 5.44
C HIS A 58 -2.84 -10.95 5.08
N THR A 59 -2.47 -11.79 4.12
CA THR A 59 -3.28 -12.93 3.68
C THR A 59 -3.46 -13.96 4.78
N ARG A 60 -2.39 -14.23 5.55
CA ARG A 60 -2.47 -15.06 6.76
C ARG A 60 -3.34 -14.43 7.85
N GLY A 61 -3.22 -13.13 8.08
CA GLY A 61 -3.95 -12.41 9.12
C GLY A 61 -5.42 -12.16 8.81
N PHE A 62 -5.85 -12.27 7.56
CA PHE A 62 -7.23 -12.01 7.16
C PHE A 62 -8.00 -13.34 7.10
N VAL A 63 -8.73 -13.64 8.18
CA VAL A 63 -9.40 -14.93 8.42
C VAL A 63 -10.24 -15.40 7.22
N ARG A 64 -10.85 -14.47 6.48
CA ARG A 64 -11.69 -14.77 5.31
C ARG A 64 -10.95 -15.40 4.13
N TYR A 65 -9.62 -15.29 4.08
CA TYR A 65 -8.83 -15.92 3.01
C TYR A 65 -8.46 -17.37 3.31
N ASP A 66 -8.75 -17.88 4.51
CA ASP A 66 -8.48 -19.27 4.90
C ASP A 66 -7.04 -19.73 4.61
N TYR A 67 -6.07 -18.85 4.90
CA TYR A 67 -4.66 -19.06 4.56
C TYR A 67 -3.72 -18.98 5.79
N ALA A 68 -4.28 -19.10 7.00
CA ALA A 68 -3.58 -18.95 8.28
C ALA A 68 -2.22 -19.68 8.36
N HIS A 69 -2.20 -20.91 7.86
CA HIS A 69 -1.07 -21.84 7.93
C HIS A 69 -0.41 -22.07 6.57
N GLY A 70 -0.77 -21.27 5.55
CA GLY A 70 -0.14 -21.34 4.24
C GLY A 70 1.33 -20.93 4.27
N THR A 71 2.11 -21.46 3.34
CA THR A 71 3.55 -21.20 3.26
C THR A 71 3.86 -19.94 2.46
N PHE A 72 5.04 -19.34 2.69
CA PHE A 72 5.47 -18.21 1.87
C PHE A 72 5.70 -18.61 0.41
N ASP A 73 6.22 -19.82 0.16
CA ASP A 73 6.53 -20.28 -1.20
C ASP A 73 5.28 -20.45 -2.06
N ASP A 74 4.20 -21.00 -1.50
CA ASP A 74 2.94 -21.14 -2.22
C ASP A 74 2.31 -19.78 -2.49
N PHE A 75 2.31 -18.89 -1.49
CA PHE A 75 1.85 -17.52 -1.67
C PHE A 75 2.67 -16.78 -2.73
N PHE A 76 3.99 -16.95 -2.73
CA PHE A 76 4.89 -16.28 -3.66
C PHE A 76 4.60 -16.67 -5.11
N ARG A 77 4.30 -17.95 -5.38
CA ARG A 77 3.86 -18.40 -6.72
C ARG A 77 2.57 -17.70 -7.14
N CYS A 78 1.55 -17.69 -6.27
CA CYS A 78 0.31 -16.98 -6.54
C CYS A 78 0.53 -15.48 -6.78
N PHE A 79 1.40 -14.85 -5.98
CA PHE A 79 1.74 -13.44 -6.11
C PHE A 79 2.40 -13.15 -7.47
N LEU A 80 3.36 -13.98 -7.91
CA LEU A 80 3.98 -13.84 -9.21
C LEU A 80 2.99 -14.07 -10.35
N ASP A 81 2.03 -14.99 -10.21
CA ASP A 81 1.03 -15.23 -11.25
C ASP A 81 -0.11 -14.21 -11.24
N GLY A 82 -0.11 -13.25 -10.30
CA GLY A 82 -1.21 -12.32 -10.09
C GLY A 82 -2.49 -12.99 -9.57
N ALA A 83 -2.38 -14.24 -9.09
CA ALA A 83 -3.46 -15.07 -8.55
C ALA A 83 -3.66 -14.81 -7.04
N VAL A 84 -3.62 -13.55 -6.64
CA VAL A 84 -3.86 -13.06 -5.28
C VAL A 84 -5.04 -12.10 -5.30
N ASP A 85 -5.57 -11.74 -4.13
CA ASP A 85 -6.67 -10.77 -4.06
C ASP A 85 -6.25 -9.44 -4.74
N PHE A 86 -7.20 -8.82 -5.42
CA PHE A 86 -6.98 -7.62 -6.27
C PHE A 86 -5.96 -7.75 -7.41
N GLY A 87 -5.52 -8.96 -7.76
CA GLY A 87 -4.78 -9.25 -9.00
C GLY A 87 -3.27 -8.92 -8.97
N ASP A 88 -2.70 -8.70 -10.15
CA ASP A 88 -1.26 -8.50 -10.32
C ASP A 88 -0.79 -7.15 -9.75
N PHE A 89 0.12 -7.22 -8.77
CA PHE A 89 0.77 -6.05 -8.17
C PHE A 89 1.44 -5.15 -9.21
N PHE A 90 2.09 -5.74 -10.22
CA PHE A 90 2.85 -4.99 -11.21
C PHE A 90 1.91 -4.16 -12.09
N ASP A 91 0.85 -4.78 -12.60
CA ASP A 91 -0.21 -4.10 -13.34
C ASP A 91 -0.84 -2.94 -12.54
N ARG A 92 -1.08 -3.14 -11.25
CA ARG A 92 -1.59 -2.06 -10.38
C ARG A 92 -0.72 -0.82 -10.40
N ILE A 93 0.61 -0.93 -10.36
CA ILE A 93 1.50 0.25 -10.38
C ILE A 93 1.70 0.77 -11.81
N VAL A 94 1.91 -0.13 -12.77
CA VAL A 94 2.23 0.20 -14.16
C VAL A 94 1.04 0.85 -14.87
N SER A 95 -0.19 0.49 -14.52
CA SER A 95 -1.39 1.11 -15.10
C SER A 95 -1.43 2.63 -14.88
N TRP A 96 -0.77 3.16 -13.84
CA TRP A 96 -0.69 4.60 -13.58
C TRP A 96 0.43 5.33 -14.34
N GLN A 97 1.32 4.61 -15.03
CA GLN A 97 2.56 5.17 -15.59
C GLN A 97 2.35 6.39 -16.48
N SER A 98 1.28 6.40 -17.28
CA SER A 98 0.96 7.49 -18.22
C SER A 98 0.40 8.73 -17.54
N ARG A 99 -0.03 8.61 -16.27
CA ARG A 99 -0.71 9.67 -15.51
C ARG A 99 0.06 10.14 -14.28
N LEU A 100 1.23 9.57 -13.98
CA LEU A 100 2.00 9.96 -12.78
C LEU A 100 2.39 11.44 -12.74
N ASN A 101 2.38 12.11 -13.90
CA ASN A 101 2.69 13.54 -14.03
C ASN A 101 1.44 14.42 -14.16
N ASP A 102 0.22 13.84 -14.10
CA ASP A 102 -1.02 14.59 -14.16
C ASP A 102 -1.17 15.44 -12.88
N ARG A 103 -1.70 16.66 -13.02
CA ARG A 103 -1.79 17.63 -11.90
C ARG A 103 -2.66 17.15 -10.75
N ASN A 104 -3.60 16.25 -11.01
CA ASN A 104 -4.50 15.66 -10.03
C ASN A 104 -4.01 14.28 -9.53
N VAL A 105 -2.75 13.91 -9.79
CA VAL A 105 -2.13 12.68 -9.29
C VAL A 105 -0.95 13.01 -8.38
N PHE A 106 -1.01 12.55 -7.15
CA PHE A 106 0.12 12.53 -6.23
C PHE A 106 0.72 11.14 -6.19
N PHE A 107 1.95 11.02 -6.66
CA PHE A 107 2.69 9.76 -6.62
C PHE A 107 3.79 9.82 -5.55
N SER A 108 3.84 8.77 -4.73
CA SER A 108 4.92 8.59 -3.75
C SER A 108 5.34 7.13 -3.67
N VAL A 109 6.64 6.90 -3.51
CA VAL A 109 7.17 5.59 -3.10
C VAL A 109 7.23 5.59 -1.59
N ARG A 110 6.71 4.54 -0.95
CA ARG A 110 6.84 4.35 0.48
C ARG A 110 8.31 4.21 0.84
N MET A 111 8.81 5.19 1.58
CA MET A 111 10.14 5.22 2.16
C MET A 111 9.96 5.25 3.68
N ASN A 112 10.63 4.36 4.43
CA ASN A 112 10.46 4.26 5.88
C ASN A 112 11.55 5.05 6.63
N ASN A 113 11.97 6.21 6.14
CA ASN A 113 12.81 7.13 6.93
C ASN A 113 12.05 8.41 7.29
N LEU A 114 12.38 8.99 8.45
CA LEU A 114 11.64 10.11 9.04
C LEU A 114 11.77 11.41 8.22
N CYS A 115 12.95 11.67 7.65
CA CYS A 115 13.18 12.86 6.82
C CYS A 115 12.31 12.85 5.57
N ASP A 116 12.21 11.70 4.88
CA ASP A 116 11.36 11.55 3.70
C ASP A 116 9.88 11.69 4.08
N ASN A 117 9.47 11.21 5.26
CA ASN A 117 8.09 11.36 5.73
C ASN A 117 7.68 12.84 5.90
N LYS A 118 8.55 13.69 6.45
CA LYS A 118 8.27 15.13 6.61
C LYS A 118 8.05 15.82 5.26
N GLU A 119 8.93 15.55 4.29
CA GLU A 119 8.82 16.13 2.95
C GLU A 119 7.64 15.56 2.16
N ILE A 120 7.32 14.28 2.31
CA ILE A 120 6.11 13.67 1.73
C ILE A 120 4.85 14.34 2.29
N VAL A 121 4.77 14.56 3.61
CA VAL A 121 3.60 15.22 4.23
C VAL A 121 3.45 16.65 3.73
N LYS A 122 4.54 17.43 3.63
CA LYS A 122 4.50 18.79 3.07
C LYS A 122 4.04 18.80 1.61
N ARG A 123 4.60 17.92 0.77
CA ARG A 123 4.21 17.80 -0.64
C ARG A 123 2.76 17.38 -0.79
N LEU A 124 2.28 16.45 0.06
CA LEU A 124 0.90 16.02 0.07
C LEU A 124 -0.05 17.14 0.51
N ALA A 125 0.32 17.91 1.54
CA ALA A 125 -0.45 19.07 1.98
C ALA A 125 -0.57 20.11 0.85
N LEU A 126 0.54 20.40 0.14
CA LEU A 126 0.52 21.27 -1.04
C LEU A 126 -0.40 20.73 -2.14
N PHE A 127 -0.31 19.44 -2.46
CA PHE A 127 -1.17 18.80 -3.46
C PHE A 127 -2.65 18.84 -3.08
N LEU A 128 -2.96 18.69 -1.79
CA LEU A 128 -4.31 18.79 -1.26
C LEU A 128 -4.78 20.24 -1.06
N GLU A 129 -3.92 21.22 -1.31
CA GLU A 129 -4.17 22.66 -1.09
C GLU A 129 -4.48 22.98 0.39
N ILE A 130 -3.83 22.25 1.30
CA ILE A 130 -3.95 22.42 2.74
C ILE A 130 -2.75 23.22 3.24
N LYS A 131 -3.00 24.36 3.88
CA LYS A 131 -1.96 25.09 4.62
C LYS A 131 -1.60 24.30 5.87
N ILE A 132 -0.33 23.86 5.96
CA ILE A 132 0.18 23.14 7.11
C ILE A 132 1.18 24.00 7.89
N GLU A 133 0.86 24.25 9.15
CA GLU A 133 1.76 24.91 10.10
C GLU A 133 2.69 23.88 10.75
N ASP A 134 3.86 24.31 11.25
CA ASP A 134 4.85 23.40 11.81
C ASP A 134 4.31 22.57 12.99
N ASN A 135 3.47 23.16 13.84
CA ASN A 135 2.81 22.45 14.94
C ASN A 135 1.87 21.32 14.46
N ILE A 136 1.16 21.52 13.33
CA ILE A 136 0.29 20.51 12.73
C ILE A 136 1.13 19.45 12.02
N LEU A 137 2.20 19.85 11.33
CA LEU A 137 3.14 18.94 10.70
C LEU A 137 3.74 17.95 11.71
N GLU A 138 4.24 18.45 12.85
CA GLU A 138 4.80 17.58 13.89
C GLU A 138 3.75 16.64 14.49
N LYS A 139 2.49 17.11 14.66
CA LYS A 139 1.39 16.23 15.08
C LYS A 139 1.09 15.15 14.05
N VAL A 140 1.05 15.48 12.76
CA VAL A 140 0.83 14.50 11.69
C VAL A 140 1.93 13.45 11.70
N LEU A 141 3.19 13.85 11.82
CA LEU A 141 4.33 12.93 11.91
C LEU A 141 4.25 12.03 13.14
N GLN A 142 3.90 12.59 14.30
CA GLN A 142 3.73 11.83 15.53
C GLN A 142 2.61 10.79 15.41
N HIS A 143 1.41 11.20 14.95
CA HIS A 143 0.25 10.32 14.85
C HIS A 143 0.34 9.30 13.71
N SER A 144 1.15 9.55 12.68
CA SER A 144 1.41 8.61 11.58
C SER A 144 2.64 7.73 11.81
N SER A 145 3.37 7.91 12.92
CA SER A 145 4.50 7.06 13.28
C SER A 145 4.05 5.61 13.52
N LEU A 146 4.93 4.66 13.24
CA LEU A 146 4.65 3.23 13.46
C LEU A 146 4.18 2.94 14.89
N GLN A 147 4.88 3.53 15.86
CA GLN A 147 4.54 3.37 17.27
C GLN A 147 3.12 3.88 17.57
N ALA A 148 2.76 5.07 17.06
CA ALA A 148 1.44 5.63 17.28
C ALA A 148 0.34 4.78 16.64
N ILE A 149 0.52 4.34 15.39
CA ILE A 149 -0.50 3.55 14.68
C ILE A 149 -0.69 2.15 15.29
N GLN A 150 0.32 1.60 15.98
CA GLN A 150 0.22 0.31 16.68
C GLN A 150 -0.55 0.39 18.00
N THR A 151 -0.81 1.59 18.55
CA THR A 151 -1.55 1.74 19.82
C THR A 151 -3.04 1.40 19.71
N ASP A 152 -3.62 1.51 18.51
CA ASP A 152 -5.02 1.23 18.24
C ASP A 152 -5.14 0.41 16.95
N LEU A 153 -4.94 -0.90 17.06
CA LEU A 153 -5.04 -1.82 15.92
C LEU A 153 -6.48 -1.94 15.37
N GLN A 154 -7.49 -1.76 16.23
CA GLN A 154 -8.91 -1.82 15.85
C GLN A 154 -9.30 -0.66 14.94
N ARG A 155 -8.61 0.48 15.03
CA ARG A 155 -8.77 1.58 14.08
C ARG A 155 -8.53 1.16 12.63
N TRP A 156 -7.61 0.22 12.40
CA TRP A 156 -7.13 -0.15 11.07
C TRP A 156 -7.76 -1.42 10.51
N SER A 157 -8.29 -2.29 11.38
CA SER A 157 -8.98 -3.51 10.99
C SER A 157 -10.21 -3.73 11.88
N ILE A 158 -11.36 -3.97 11.24
CA ILE A 158 -12.63 -4.26 11.93
C ILE A 158 -12.55 -5.61 12.65
N GLU A 159 -11.90 -6.59 12.02
CA GLU A 159 -11.67 -7.92 12.58
C GLU A 159 -10.20 -8.02 13.01
N LEU A 160 -9.97 -8.17 14.31
CA LEU A 160 -8.64 -8.53 14.81
C LEU A 160 -8.44 -10.04 14.60
N PRO A 161 -7.29 -10.45 14.06
CA PRO A 161 -7.00 -11.86 13.92
C PRO A 161 -6.82 -12.53 15.29
N PRO A 162 -6.95 -13.86 15.36
CA PRO A 162 -6.57 -14.63 16.55
C PRO A 162 -5.14 -14.32 17.02
N ASN A 163 -4.84 -14.56 18.30
CA ASN A 163 -3.58 -14.14 18.93
C ASN A 163 -2.30 -14.71 18.29
N ASP A 164 -2.40 -15.81 17.54
CA ASP A 164 -1.31 -16.48 16.85
C ASP A 164 -1.08 -16.00 15.41
N MET A 165 -1.84 -14.99 14.97
CA MET A 165 -1.93 -14.57 13.58
C MET A 165 -1.45 -13.13 13.36
N PRO A 166 -0.87 -12.80 12.18
CA PRO A 166 -0.31 -11.47 11.95
C PRO A 166 -1.38 -10.39 11.94
N THR A 167 -1.13 -9.27 12.63
CA THR A 167 -2.00 -8.10 12.63
C THR A 167 -1.82 -7.25 11.37
N PHE A 168 -2.80 -6.40 11.06
CA PHE A 168 -2.77 -5.51 9.89
C PHE A 168 -1.58 -4.54 9.91
N ILE A 169 -1.25 -3.99 11.09
CA ILE A 169 -0.06 -3.17 11.31
C ILE A 169 1.03 -4.06 11.92
N ARG A 170 2.05 -4.38 11.11
CA ARG A 170 3.13 -5.31 11.47
C ARG A 170 4.43 -4.57 11.86
N LYS A 171 5.49 -4.67 11.05
CA LYS A 171 6.83 -4.15 11.39
C LYS A 171 7.19 -2.76 10.86
N GLY A 172 6.60 -2.32 9.75
CA GLY A 172 6.91 -1.01 9.18
C GLY A 172 8.37 -0.81 8.74
N GLU A 173 9.11 -1.89 8.46
CA GLU A 173 10.53 -1.88 8.06
C GLU A 173 10.72 -2.05 6.53
N ILE A 174 11.88 -1.64 6.03
CA ILE A 174 12.33 -1.90 4.64
C ILE A 174 13.33 -3.05 4.66
N GLY A 175 13.28 -3.91 3.65
CA GLY A 175 14.28 -4.95 3.44
C GLY A 175 14.00 -6.25 4.16
N GLU A 176 12.85 -6.38 4.82
CA GLU A 176 12.51 -7.61 5.55
C GLU A 176 12.36 -8.80 4.61
N TRP A 177 12.12 -8.55 3.32
CA TRP A 177 12.04 -9.59 2.30
C TRP A 177 13.23 -10.55 2.31
N CYS A 178 14.42 -10.13 2.72
CA CYS A 178 15.60 -10.99 2.80
C CYS A 178 15.48 -12.12 3.83
N ASN A 179 14.56 -12.00 4.79
CA ASN A 179 14.29 -13.03 5.80
C ASN A 179 13.28 -14.09 5.34
N TYR A 180 12.65 -13.90 4.17
CA TYR A 180 11.58 -14.77 3.66
C TYR A 180 11.91 -15.33 2.28
N SER A 181 12.43 -14.49 1.39
CA SER A 181 12.75 -14.89 0.03
C SER A 181 14.13 -15.51 -0.07
N ASN A 182 14.24 -16.59 -0.83
CA ASN A 182 15.53 -17.09 -1.30
C ASN A 182 16.04 -16.29 -2.52
N GLU A 183 17.27 -16.56 -2.95
CA GLU A 183 17.91 -15.85 -4.06
C GLU A 183 17.15 -16.01 -5.40
N GLU A 184 16.58 -17.18 -5.67
CA GLU A 184 15.79 -17.44 -6.87
C GLU A 184 14.51 -16.61 -6.90
N GLN A 185 13.76 -16.59 -5.79
CA GLN A 185 12.56 -15.78 -5.62
C GLN A 185 12.85 -14.28 -5.76
N SER A 186 13.97 -13.82 -5.19
CA SER A 186 14.43 -12.44 -5.39
C SER A 186 14.63 -12.13 -6.87
N LYS A 187 15.38 -12.99 -7.59
CA LYS A 187 15.66 -12.81 -9.02
C LYS A 187 14.39 -12.81 -9.87
N LEU A 188 13.41 -13.66 -9.57
CA LEU A 188 12.14 -13.70 -10.29
C LEU A 188 11.37 -12.37 -10.17
N ILE A 189 11.36 -11.76 -8.98
CA ILE A 189 10.79 -10.41 -8.81
C ILE A 189 11.59 -9.37 -9.59
N ASP A 190 12.92 -9.41 -9.52
CA ASP A 190 13.78 -8.46 -10.25
C ASP A 190 13.54 -8.54 -11.76
N MET A 191 13.48 -9.75 -12.31
CA MET A 191 13.16 -9.99 -13.73
C MET A 191 11.79 -9.42 -14.11
N LYS A 192 10.77 -9.54 -13.24
CA LYS A 192 9.47 -8.90 -13.48
C LYS A 192 9.57 -7.37 -13.42
N VAL A 193 10.30 -6.80 -12.46
CA VAL A 193 10.49 -5.34 -12.37
C VAL A 193 11.17 -4.81 -13.63
N GLU A 194 12.15 -5.53 -14.16
CA GLU A 194 12.88 -5.13 -15.37
C GLU A 194 12.02 -5.07 -16.64
N GLN A 195 10.88 -5.78 -16.68
CA GLN A 195 9.92 -5.69 -17.79
C GLN A 195 9.24 -4.32 -17.87
N PHE A 196 9.25 -3.55 -16.77
CA PHE A 196 8.53 -2.28 -16.67
C PHE A 196 9.48 -1.10 -16.45
N PRO A 197 9.68 -0.21 -17.45
CA PRO A 197 10.59 0.92 -17.34
C PRO A 197 10.36 1.82 -16.13
N LEU A 198 9.09 2.09 -15.78
CA LEU A 198 8.72 2.84 -14.58
C LEU A 198 9.26 2.16 -13.32
N MET A 199 9.05 0.86 -13.17
CA MET A 199 9.43 0.16 -11.95
C MET A 199 10.96 0.08 -11.83
N LYS A 200 11.65 -0.14 -12.95
CA LYS A 200 13.12 -0.11 -12.98
C LYS A 200 13.68 1.21 -12.46
N THR A 201 13.10 2.36 -12.84
CA THR A 201 13.59 3.67 -12.35
C THR A 201 13.26 3.89 -10.88
N LEU A 202 12.10 3.46 -10.40
CA LEU A 202 11.67 3.64 -9.00
C LEU A 202 12.55 2.87 -8.02
N TRP A 203 13.00 1.67 -8.39
CA TRP A 203 13.76 0.79 -7.50
C TRP A 203 15.20 0.54 -7.94
N ALA A 204 15.74 1.31 -8.89
CA ALA A 204 17.13 1.19 -9.37
C ALA A 204 18.20 1.20 -8.26
N LYS A 205 17.91 1.82 -7.11
CA LYS A 205 18.82 1.88 -5.94
C LYS A 205 18.59 0.78 -4.89
N TYR A 206 17.57 -0.05 -5.09
CA TYR A 206 17.11 -1.10 -4.16
C TYR A 206 17.10 -2.50 -4.80
N MET A 207 17.44 -2.59 -6.07
CA MET A 207 17.71 -3.83 -6.81
C MET A 207 19.22 -3.92 -7.03
#